data_AF-A0A3N6APH5-F1
#
_entry.id   AF-A0A3N6APH5-F1
#
_cell.length_a   1.000
_cell.length_b   1.000
_cell.length_c   1.000
_cell.angle_alpha   90.00
_cell.angle_beta   90.00
_cell.angle_gamma   90.00
#
_symmetry.space_group_name_H-M   'P 1'
#
loop_
_entity.id
_entity.type
_entity.pdbx_description
1 polymer ?
#
loop_
_entity_poly.entity_id
_entity_poly.type
_entity_poly.pdbx_seq_one_letter_code
_entity_poly.pdbx_strand_id
1 'polypeptide(L)'
;MHWLGWIVVALALIEGGWLAFDGGRALLVGDYVTPRSGQYAGQVGPWSSVVSAVGIEPRSTLMKTIHLVLGVAWLAVTVCFALRIPWSWSGMVACAVLGLWYLPFGTLLSIVQVVLLMLPPLRGQAS
;
A
#
# COMPACT_ATOMS: atom_id res chain seq x y z
N MET A 1 7.97 -15.63 -14.43
CA MET A 1 7.37 -14.29 -14.42
C MET A 1 8.29 -13.42 -15.25
N HIS A 2 7.73 -12.52 -16.03
CA HIS A 2 8.53 -11.51 -16.73
C HIS A 2 9.26 -10.62 -15.71
N TRP A 3 10.41 -10.03 -16.05
CA TRP A 3 11.19 -9.20 -15.11
C TRP A 3 10.39 -8.01 -14.56
N LEU A 4 9.49 -7.44 -15.37
CA LEU A 4 8.53 -6.41 -14.93
C LEU A 4 7.63 -6.89 -13.77
N GLY A 5 7.31 -8.19 -13.72
CA GLY A 5 6.52 -8.77 -12.65
C GLY A 5 7.27 -8.77 -11.32
N TRP A 6 8.59 -8.93 -11.35
CA TRP A 6 9.42 -8.81 -10.14
C TRP A 6 9.53 -7.36 -9.66
N ILE A 7 9.51 -6.38 -10.58
CA ILE A 7 9.40 -4.96 -10.20
C ILE A 7 8.07 -4.71 -9.49
N VAL A 8 6.96 -5.20 -10.05
CA VAL A 8 5.64 -5.11 -9.42
C VAL A 8 5.64 -5.75 -8.01
N VAL A 9 6.27 -6.92 -7.84
CA VAL A 9 6.43 -7.55 -6.52
C VAL A 9 7.24 -6.66 -5.58
N ALA A 10 8.37 -6.10 -6.02
CA ALA A 10 9.20 -5.24 -5.18
C ALA A 10 8.44 -3.97 -4.73
N LEU A 11 7.70 -3.33 -5.64
CA LEU A 11 6.87 -2.17 -5.33
C LEU A 11 5.81 -2.50 -4.28
N ALA A 12 5.09 -3.60 -4.48
CA ALA A 12 4.05 -4.06 -3.56
C ALA A 12 4.60 -4.46 -2.19
N LEU A 13 5.79 -5.07 -2.13
CA LEU A 13 6.46 -5.39 -0.87
C LEU A 13 6.86 -4.11 -0.11
N ILE A 14 7.35 -3.09 -0.80
CA ILE A 14 7.71 -1.81 -0.19
C ILE A 14 6.45 -1.12 0.37
N GLU A 15 5.41 -0.98 -0.45
CA GLU A 15 4.21 -0.22 -0.08
C GLU A 15 3.33 -0.99 0.93
N GLY A 16 2.97 -2.24 0.59
CA GLY A 16 2.18 -3.11 1.47
C GLY A 16 2.92 -3.46 2.75
N GLY A 17 4.23 -3.67 2.68
CA GLY A 17 5.07 -3.90 3.86
C GLY A 17 5.13 -2.69 4.79
N TRP A 18 5.29 -1.49 4.24
CA TRP A 18 5.28 -0.26 5.04
C TRP A 18 3.91 -0.01 5.68
N LEU A 19 2.81 -0.18 4.94
CA LEU A 19 1.44 -0.06 5.49
C LEU A 19 1.19 -1.05 6.63
N ALA A 20 1.58 -2.31 6.45
CA ALA A 20 1.43 -3.36 7.46
C ALA A 20 2.26 -3.05 8.72
N PHE A 21 3.53 -2.67 8.52
CA PHE A 21 4.43 -2.31 9.61
C PHE A 21 3.93 -1.09 10.39
N ASP A 22 3.65 0.01 9.70
CA ASP A 22 3.31 1.29 10.33
C ASP A 22 1.91 1.23 10.98
N GLY A 23 0.93 0.59 10.32
CA GLY A 23 -0.39 0.33 10.90
C GLY A 23 -0.33 -0.59 12.12
N GLY A 24 0.43 -1.69 12.04
CA GLY A 24 0.65 -2.61 13.16
C GLY A 24 1.35 -1.93 14.35
N ARG A 25 2.41 -1.16 14.07
CA ARG A 25 3.09 -0.33 15.08
C ARG A 25 2.11 0.66 15.71
N ALA A 26 1.26 1.33 14.93
CA ALA A 26 0.31 2.31 15.44
C ALA A 26 -0.78 1.72 16.34
N LEU A 27 -1.15 0.46 16.12
CA LEU A 27 -2.04 -0.29 17.01
C LEU A 27 -1.32 -0.73 18.29
N LEU A 28 -0.07 -1.19 18.19
CA LEU A 28 0.67 -1.75 19.33
C LEU A 28 1.30 -0.68 20.24
N VAL A 29 1.87 0.36 19.65
CA VAL A 29 2.65 1.42 20.32
C VAL A 29 1.81 2.70 20.49
N GLY A 30 0.65 2.77 19.83
CA GLY A 30 -0.29 3.89 19.95
C GLY A 30 -0.11 4.99 18.89
N ASP A 31 0.93 4.94 18.07
CA ASP A 31 1.17 5.97 17.04
C ASP A 31 1.88 5.46 15.78
N TYR A 32 1.73 6.18 14.68
CA TYR A 32 2.49 5.95 13.45
C TYR A 32 3.96 6.35 13.63
N VAL A 33 4.80 5.99 12.66
CA VAL A 33 6.14 6.54 12.53
C VAL A 33 6.03 8.01 12.12
N THR A 34 6.45 8.89 13.03
CA THR A 34 6.51 10.34 12.79
C THR A 34 7.92 10.87 13.03
N PRO A 35 8.32 11.99 12.41
CA PRO A 35 9.54 12.70 12.78
C PRO A 35 9.53 13.03 14.28
N ARG A 36 10.67 12.85 14.96
CA ARG A 36 10.80 13.12 16.40
C ARG A 36 11.24 14.56 16.70
N SER A 37 11.78 15.26 15.71
CA SER A 37 12.32 16.62 15.87
C SER A 37 12.17 17.43 14.58
N GLY A 38 12.37 18.75 14.69
CA GLY A 38 12.23 19.69 13.57
C GLY A 38 10.81 20.19 13.35
N GLN A 39 10.62 20.95 12.27
CA GLN A 39 9.35 21.60 11.91
C GLN A 39 8.16 20.63 11.78
N TYR A 40 8.42 19.37 11.43
CA TYR A 40 7.40 18.34 11.17
C TYR A 40 7.30 17.32 12.31
N ALA A 41 7.83 17.61 13.49
CA ALA A 41 7.79 16.71 14.64
C ALA A 41 6.35 16.33 15.01
N GLY A 42 6.10 15.03 15.17
CA GLY A 42 4.77 14.48 15.51
C GLY A 42 3.74 14.56 14.38
N GLN A 43 4.09 15.04 13.19
CA GLN A 43 3.16 15.08 12.07
C GLN A 43 3.05 13.69 11.43
N VAL A 44 1.81 13.27 11.17
CA VAL A 44 1.49 12.12 10.32
C VAL A 44 1.63 12.53 8.86
N GLY A 45 1.84 11.55 7.98
CA GLY A 45 2.09 11.82 6.55
C GLY A 45 0.98 12.62 5.87
N PRO A 46 1.25 13.22 4.69
CA PRO A 46 0.29 14.06 3.97
C PRO A 46 -1.06 13.40 3.66
N TRP A 47 -1.11 12.07 3.59
CA TRP A 47 -2.34 11.28 3.48
C TRP A 47 -3.36 11.59 4.58
N SER A 48 -2.90 12.06 5.76
CA SER A 48 -3.76 12.42 6.89
C SER A 48 -4.78 13.50 6.50
N SER A 49 -4.39 14.48 5.69
CA SER A 49 -5.31 15.50 5.18
C SER A 49 -6.39 14.92 4.28
N VAL A 50 -6.07 13.89 3.48
CA VAL A 50 -7.03 13.23 2.58
C VAL A 50 -8.10 12.50 3.38
N VAL A 51 -7.69 11.73 4.39
CA VAL A 51 -8.64 10.95 5.20
C VAL A 51 -9.45 11.86 6.15
N SER A 52 -8.84 12.91 6.69
CA SER A 52 -9.55 13.94 7.46
C SER A 52 -10.60 14.66 6.63
N ALA A 53 -10.32 14.93 5.34
CA ALA A 53 -11.28 15.59 4.45
C ALA A 53 -12.56 14.76 4.22
N VAL A 54 -12.50 13.44 4.39
CA VAL A 54 -13.67 12.55 4.32
C VAL A 54 -14.21 12.18 5.71
N GLY A 55 -13.77 12.86 6.77
CA GLY A 55 -14.28 12.71 8.13
C GLY A 55 -13.66 11.59 8.96
N ILE A 56 -12.54 11.00 8.52
CA ILE A 56 -11.82 9.97 9.26
C ILE A 56 -10.69 10.62 10.06
N GLU A 57 -10.74 10.50 11.39
CA GLU A 57 -9.64 10.92 12.26
C GLU A 57 -8.37 10.09 11.95
N PRO A 58 -7.26 10.70 11.47
CA PRO A 58 -6.10 9.97 10.96
C PRO A 58 -5.44 9.04 11.98
N ARG A 59 -5.50 9.40 13.27
CA ARG A 59 -4.92 8.62 14.38
C ARG A 59 -5.90 7.65 15.02
N SER A 60 -7.12 7.53 14.50
CA SER A 60 -8.13 6.61 15.02
C SER A 60 -7.72 5.14 14.89
N THR A 61 -8.25 4.30 15.77
CA THR A 61 -8.07 2.83 15.67
C THR A 61 -8.58 2.29 14.33
N LEU A 62 -9.64 2.88 13.78
CA LEU A 62 -10.14 2.55 12.45
C LEU A 62 -9.06 2.74 11.38
N MET A 63 -8.45 3.93 11.32
CA MET A 63 -7.46 4.22 10.29
C MET A 63 -6.19 3.37 10.41
N LYS A 64 -5.76 3.10 11.63
CA LYS A 64 -4.64 2.18 11.92
C LYS A 64 -4.95 0.75 11.46
N THR A 65 -6.18 0.30 11.67
CA THR A 65 -6.66 -1.00 11.21
C THR A 65 -6.72 -1.06 9.68
N ILE A 66 -7.18 0.01 9.02
CA ILE A 66 -7.19 0.10 7.55
C ILE A 66 -5.78 -0.05 6.99
N HIS A 67 -4.77 0.63 7.56
CA HIS A 67 -3.38 0.49 7.14
C HIS A 67 -2.90 -0.96 7.28
N LEU A 68 -3.10 -1.56 8.45
CA LEU A 68 -2.63 -2.91 8.72
C LEU A 68 -3.31 -3.94 7.79
N VAL A 69 -4.63 -3.89 7.68
CA VAL A 69 -5.40 -4.84 6.86
C VAL A 69 -5.06 -4.69 5.39
N LEU A 70 -5.01 -3.46 4.86
CA LEU A 70 -4.62 -3.24 3.47
C LEU A 70 -3.19 -3.72 3.21
N GLY A 71 -2.25 -3.41 4.10
CA GLY A 71 -0.86 -3.87 3.98
C GLY A 71 -0.73 -5.39 3.98
N VAL A 72 -1.37 -6.08 4.94
CA VAL A 72 -1.34 -7.55 5.02
C VAL A 72 -2.03 -8.20 3.83
N ALA A 73 -3.19 -7.67 3.41
CA ALA A 73 -3.88 -8.16 2.22
C ALA A 73 -3.00 -8.01 0.98
N TRP A 74 -2.34 -6.87 0.82
CA TRP A 74 -1.43 -6.63 -0.30
C TRP A 74 -0.24 -7.58 -0.29
N LEU A 75 0.36 -7.84 0.87
CA LEU A 75 1.44 -8.83 1.00
C LEU A 75 0.97 -10.25 0.63
N ALA A 76 -0.21 -10.66 1.09
CA ALA A 76 -0.80 -11.96 0.73
C ALA A 76 -1.04 -12.07 -0.78
N VAL A 77 -1.63 -11.03 -1.39
CA VAL A 77 -1.83 -10.94 -2.83
C VAL A 77 -0.51 -10.96 -3.59
N THR A 78 0.54 -10.32 -3.05
CA THR A 78 1.89 -10.32 -3.64
C THR A 78 2.47 -11.73 -3.70
N VAL A 79 2.28 -12.54 -2.65
CA VAL A 79 2.66 -13.96 -2.65
C VAL A 79 1.85 -14.73 -3.70
N CYS A 80 0.53 -14.55 -3.74
CA CYS A 80 -0.31 -15.18 -4.76
C CYS A 80 0.11 -14.79 -6.19
N PHE A 81 0.52 -13.54 -6.40
CA PHE A 81 1.01 -13.03 -7.68
C PHE A 81 2.35 -13.64 -8.07
N ALA A 82 3.27 -13.78 -7.12
CA ALA A 82 4.54 -14.48 -7.33
C ALA A 82 4.33 -15.96 -7.71
N LEU A 83 3.32 -16.60 -7.11
CA LEU A 83 2.92 -17.97 -7.40
C LEU A 83 2.02 -18.11 -8.65
N ARG A 84 1.67 -17.00 -9.31
CA ARG A 84 0.79 -16.96 -10.50
C ARG A 84 -0.59 -17.57 -10.28
N ILE A 85 -1.17 -17.32 -9.11
CA ILE A 85 -2.56 -17.71 -8.84
C ILE A 85 -3.50 -16.86 -9.73
N PRO A 86 -4.52 -17.44 -10.39
CA PRO A 86 -5.27 -16.75 -11.46
C PRO A 86 -5.90 -15.40 -11.09
N TRP A 87 -6.40 -15.26 -9.85
CA TRP A 87 -7.04 -14.02 -9.39
C TRP A 87 -6.04 -12.96 -8.89
N SER A 88 -4.76 -13.31 -8.74
CA SER A 88 -3.77 -12.46 -8.10
C SER A 88 -3.50 -11.16 -8.86
N TRP A 89 -3.61 -11.17 -10.18
CA TRP A 89 -3.49 -9.94 -10.99
C TRP A 89 -4.57 -8.93 -10.59
N SER A 90 -5.83 -9.34 -10.52
CA SER A 90 -6.93 -8.46 -10.11
C SER A 90 -6.78 -7.99 -8.67
N GLY A 91 -6.26 -8.86 -7.79
CA GLY A 91 -5.91 -8.48 -6.42
C GLY A 91 -4.84 -7.38 -6.38
N MET A 92 -3.77 -7.52 -7.17
CA MET A 92 -2.69 -6.53 -7.22
C MET A 92 -3.15 -5.17 -7.73
N VAL A 93 -4.03 -5.18 -8.75
CA VAL A 93 -4.66 -3.95 -9.26
C VAL A 93 -5.55 -3.32 -8.18
N ALA A 94 -6.39 -4.11 -7.51
CA ALA A 94 -7.26 -3.62 -6.45
C ALA A 94 -6.46 -2.98 -5.30
N CYS A 95 -5.42 -3.65 -4.82
CA CYS A 95 -4.56 -3.10 -3.77
C CYS A 95 -3.85 -1.81 -4.22
N ALA A 96 -3.30 -1.76 -5.44
CA ALA A 96 -2.66 -0.55 -5.96
C ALA A 96 -3.66 0.61 -6.12
N VAL A 97 -4.89 0.35 -6.55
CA VAL A 97 -5.93 1.40 -6.60
C VAL A 97 -6.30 1.87 -5.18
N LEU A 98 -6.43 0.94 -4.23
CA LEU A 98 -6.68 1.28 -2.84
C LEU A 98 -5.50 1.98 -2.16
N GLY A 99 -4.27 1.88 -2.68
CA GLY A 99 -3.09 2.60 -2.20
C GLY A 99 -3.02 4.07 -2.63
N LEU A 100 -3.85 4.50 -3.59
CA LEU A 100 -3.74 5.84 -4.20
C LEU A 100 -3.97 7.01 -3.22
N TRP A 101 -4.60 6.80 -2.07
CA TRP A 101 -4.76 7.84 -1.04
C TRP A 101 -3.50 8.05 -0.18
N TYR A 102 -2.52 7.14 -0.24
CA TYR A 102 -1.30 7.17 0.59
C TYR A 102 -0.24 8.15 0.05
N LEU A 103 -0.53 9.44 0.15
CA LEU A 103 0.28 10.52 -0.43
C LEU A 103 1.64 10.75 0.27
N PRO A 104 2.65 11.26 -0.48
CA PRO A 104 2.73 11.27 -1.94
C PRO A 104 3.35 9.97 -2.49
N PHE A 105 4.19 9.31 -1.68
CA PHE A 105 5.01 8.20 -2.12
C PHE A 105 4.19 6.95 -2.45
N GLY A 106 3.23 6.56 -1.61
CA GLY A 106 2.36 5.42 -1.90
C GLY A 106 1.58 5.61 -3.19
N THR A 107 0.99 6.79 -3.38
CA THR A 107 0.30 7.13 -4.64
C THR A 107 1.19 6.96 -5.86
N LEU A 108 2.44 7.43 -5.81
CA LEU A 108 3.39 7.26 -6.93
C LEU A 108 3.70 5.78 -7.20
N LEU A 109 4.02 5.00 -6.15
CA LEU A 109 4.31 3.58 -6.29
C LEU A 109 3.09 2.81 -6.83
N SER A 110 1.90 3.09 -6.30
CA SER A 110 0.62 2.57 -6.75
C SER A 110 0.34 2.88 -8.22
N ILE A 111 0.56 4.11 -8.68
CA ILE A 111 0.39 4.49 -10.09
C ILE A 111 1.34 3.70 -10.98
N VAL A 112 2.63 3.65 -10.63
CA VAL A 112 3.63 2.88 -11.39
C VAL A 112 3.22 1.41 -11.44
N GLN A 113 2.79 0.84 -10.32
CA GLN A 113 2.35 -0.55 -10.25
C GLN A 113 1.14 -0.82 -11.15
N VAL A 114 0.11 0.06 -11.13
CA VAL A 114 -1.04 -0.06 -12.03
C VAL A 114 -0.59 -0.01 -13.49
N VAL A 115 0.24 0.97 -13.87
CA VAL A 115 0.75 1.10 -15.24
C VAL A 115 1.47 -0.18 -15.68
N LEU A 116 2.36 -0.71 -14.84
CA LEU A 116 3.09 -1.95 -15.13
C LEU A 116 2.13 -3.14 -15.30
N LEU A 117 1.14 -3.29 -14.42
CA LEU A 117 0.15 -4.38 -14.48
C LEU A 117 -0.72 -4.34 -15.74
N MET A 118 -0.91 -3.16 -16.34
CA MET A 118 -1.65 -3.00 -17.60
C MET A 118 -0.82 -3.35 -18.84
N LEU A 119 0.50 -3.46 -18.73
CA LEU A 119 1.36 -3.81 -19.86
C LEU A 119 1.07 -5.25 -20.34
N PRO A 120 1.12 -5.52 -21.66
CA PRO A 120 0.79 -6.83 -22.22
C PRO A 120 1.51 -8.02 -21.56
N PRO A 121 2.82 -7.95 -21.20
CA PRO A 121 3.52 -9.06 -20.56
C PRO A 121 2.96 -9.46 -19.18
N LEU A 122 2.25 -8.55 -18.49
CA LEU A 122 1.68 -8.81 -17.17
C LEU A 122 0.17 -8.99 -17.21
N ARG A 123 -0.52 -8.34 -18.15
CA ARG A 123 -1.97 -8.51 -18.36
C ARG A 123 -2.35 -9.92 -18.78
N GLY A 124 -1.48 -10.62 -19.52
CA GLY A 124 -1.70 -12.02 -19.92
C GLY A 124 -1.67 -13.05 -18.78
N GLN A 125 -1.38 -12.64 -17.54
CA GLN A 125 -1.50 -13.51 -16.36
C GLN A 125 -2.94 -13.57 -15.80
N ALA A 126 -3.86 -12.77 -16.33
CA ALA A 126 -5.26 -12.74 -15.94
C ALA A 126 -6.16 -13.73 -16.72
N SER A 127 -5.60 -14.47 -17.67
CA SER A 127 -6.26 -15.47 -18.54
C SER A 127 -5.69 -16.86 -18.30
#